data_AF-A0A958D2F0-F1
#
_entry.id   AF-A0A958D2F0-F1
#
_cell.length_a   1.000
_cell.length_b   1.000
_cell.length_c   1.000
_cell.angle_alpha   90.00
_cell.angle_beta   90.00
_cell.angle_gamma   90.00
#
_symmetry.space_group_name_H-M   'P 1'
#
loop_
_entity.id
_entity.type
_entity.pdbx_description
1 polymer ?
#
loop_
_entity_poly.entity_id
_entity_poly.type
_entity_poly.pdbx_seq_one_letter_code
_entity_poly.pdbx_strand_id
1 'polypeptide(L)'
;MVRRWLLATLVTLALLTPIPAQAQPGSDAIERAQSWAEAGVGYSGSNYFTNEYGTYRTDCSGYVSMAWGLGSSYTTVTLPSVSYPIAKDALEPGDILNNPLPGTSGHVVLFAGWADAAKTRYFAYEESPSGGAQLNEVPYPYWPGYGTFTPRRYIGTTSKTPVIPPPAAPQPKKSDPVTDGDFVRHDKQVYRIAGGAPVPVSKDRQARKLTDDEFAELATQPVDGT
;
A
#
# COMPACT_ATOMS: atom_id res chain seq x y z
N MET A 1 -45.64 -38.34 -25.25
CA MET A 1 -44.82 -37.18 -25.66
C MET A 1 -44.26 -36.52 -24.42
N VAL A 2 -42.94 -36.57 -24.18
CA VAL A 2 -42.30 -35.79 -23.11
C VAL A 2 -41.01 -35.20 -23.68
N ARG A 3 -41.02 -33.89 -23.93
CA ARG A 3 -39.86 -33.13 -24.43
C ARG A 3 -39.10 -32.60 -23.20
N ARG A 4 -37.92 -33.16 -22.93
CA ARG A 4 -36.93 -32.60 -21.98
C ARG A 4 -36.20 -31.46 -22.67
N TRP A 5 -36.32 -30.25 -22.12
CA TRP A 5 -35.47 -29.12 -22.47
C TRP A 5 -34.21 -29.18 -21.61
N LEU A 6 -33.04 -29.35 -22.24
CA LEU A 6 -31.75 -29.12 -21.61
C LEU A 6 -31.44 -27.62 -21.73
N LEU A 7 -31.48 -26.89 -20.62
CA LEU A 7 -30.88 -25.57 -20.54
C LEU A 7 -29.37 -25.74 -20.44
N ALA A 8 -28.65 -25.30 -21.47
CA ALA A 8 -27.20 -25.14 -21.42
C ALA A 8 -26.87 -23.84 -20.69
N THR A 9 -26.31 -23.93 -19.48
CA THR A 9 -25.77 -22.80 -18.75
C THR A 9 -24.45 -22.38 -19.38
N LEU A 10 -24.44 -21.24 -20.08
CA LEU A 10 -23.20 -20.55 -20.44
C LEU A 10 -22.58 -19.97 -19.15
N VAL A 11 -21.44 -20.51 -18.75
CA VAL A 11 -20.56 -19.84 -17.77
C VAL A 11 -19.70 -18.86 -18.55
N THR A 12 -20.07 -17.59 -18.56
CA THR A 12 -19.20 -16.51 -19.05
C THR A 12 -18.07 -16.32 -18.05
N LEU A 13 -16.89 -16.84 -18.38
CA LEU A 13 -15.64 -16.52 -17.71
C LEU A 13 -15.29 -15.06 -18.03
N ALA A 14 -15.66 -14.14 -17.16
CA ALA A 14 -15.21 -12.75 -17.24
C ALA A 14 -13.71 -12.72 -16.94
N LEU A 15 -12.89 -12.60 -17.99
CA LEU A 15 -11.48 -12.23 -17.85
C LEU A 15 -11.44 -10.85 -17.21
N LEU A 16 -11.09 -10.80 -15.92
CA LEU A 16 -10.86 -9.57 -15.17
C LEU A 16 -9.56 -8.95 -15.73
N THR A 17 -9.67 -8.21 -16.83
CA THR A 17 -8.55 -7.42 -17.34
C THR A 17 -8.16 -6.43 -16.24
N PRO A 18 -6.91 -6.44 -15.73
CA PRO A 18 -6.49 -5.44 -14.76
C PRO A 18 -6.69 -4.07 -15.42
N ILE A 19 -7.57 -3.25 -14.86
CA ILE A 19 -7.72 -1.86 -15.27
C ILE A 19 -6.32 -1.25 -15.15
N PRO A 20 -5.76 -0.61 -16.19
CA PRO A 20 -4.51 0.11 -16.03
C PRO A 20 -4.72 1.08 -14.88
N ALA A 21 -3.93 0.91 -13.82
CA ALA A 21 -4.03 1.74 -12.67
C ALA A 21 -3.81 3.19 -13.11
N GLN A 22 -4.83 4.00 -12.89
CA GLN A 22 -4.78 5.44 -13.03
C GLN A 22 -5.04 6.00 -11.63
N ALA A 23 -4.61 7.24 -11.36
CA ALA A 23 -5.03 7.94 -10.15
C ALA A 23 -6.56 7.84 -10.01
N GLN A 24 -7.04 7.38 -8.85
CA GLN A 24 -8.45 7.10 -8.63
C GLN A 24 -9.13 8.38 -8.11
N PRO A 25 -9.97 9.06 -8.90
CA PRO A 25 -10.82 10.12 -8.37
C PRO A 25 -11.86 9.51 -7.42
N GLY A 26 -12.09 10.16 -6.27
CA GLY A 26 -13.04 9.64 -5.29
C GLY A 26 -12.99 10.22 -3.87
N SER A 27 -12.10 11.18 -3.58
CA SER A 27 -12.11 11.93 -2.32
C SER A 27 -11.94 13.42 -2.56
N ASP A 28 -12.56 14.26 -1.72
CA ASP A 28 -12.40 15.73 -1.76
C ASP A 28 -10.93 16.15 -1.80
N ALA A 29 -10.05 15.38 -1.16
CA ALA A 29 -8.62 15.66 -1.15
C ALA A 29 -7.98 15.51 -2.54
N ILE A 30 -8.38 14.51 -3.31
CA ILE A 30 -7.90 14.30 -4.67
C ILE A 30 -8.42 15.40 -5.61
N GLU A 31 -9.69 15.80 -5.47
CA GLU A 31 -10.27 16.86 -6.30
C GLU A 31 -9.57 18.21 -6.06
N ARG A 32 -9.33 18.56 -4.79
CA ARG A 32 -8.58 19.77 -4.42
C ARG A 32 -7.14 19.72 -4.89
N ALA A 33 -6.47 18.59 -4.72
CA ALA A 33 -5.10 18.37 -5.20
C ALA A 33 -5.00 18.57 -6.71
N GLN A 34 -5.94 17.99 -7.46
CA GLN A 34 -6.00 18.12 -8.91
C GLN A 34 -6.20 19.58 -9.33
N SER A 35 -7.12 20.34 -8.73
CA SER A 35 -7.35 21.73 -9.13
C SER A 35 -6.12 22.62 -8.94
N TRP A 36 -5.36 22.40 -7.87
CA TRP A 36 -4.12 23.11 -7.60
C TRP A 36 -2.99 22.72 -8.56
N ALA A 37 -2.89 21.44 -8.93
CA ALA A 37 -1.92 20.99 -9.94
C ALA A 37 -2.25 21.53 -11.34
N GLU A 38 -3.53 21.53 -11.73
CA GLU A 38 -4.01 22.09 -13.00
C GLU A 38 -3.81 23.60 -13.11
N ALA A 39 -3.83 24.32 -11.98
CA ALA A 39 -3.48 25.73 -11.90
C ALA A 39 -1.97 26.01 -12.12
N GLY A 40 -1.13 24.97 -12.18
CA GLY A 40 0.30 25.10 -12.46
C GLY A 40 1.07 25.83 -11.35
N VAL A 41 0.67 25.64 -10.09
CA VAL A 41 1.29 26.33 -8.95
C VAL A 41 2.73 25.85 -8.77
N GLY A 42 3.65 26.82 -8.67
CA GLY A 42 5.08 26.57 -8.51
C GLY A 42 5.54 26.51 -7.06
N TYR A 43 6.59 25.74 -6.80
CA TYR A 43 7.11 25.52 -5.45
C TYR A 43 7.83 26.75 -4.89
N SER A 44 7.50 27.11 -3.65
CA SER A 44 8.18 28.08 -2.80
C SER A 44 7.80 27.87 -1.34
N GLY A 45 8.80 27.76 -0.45
CA GLY A 45 8.56 27.63 0.99
C GLY A 45 7.98 28.88 1.67
N SER A 46 7.93 30.02 0.95
CA SER A 46 7.50 31.32 1.46
C SER A 46 6.29 31.93 0.74
N ASN A 47 5.93 31.44 -0.44
CA ASN A 47 4.80 31.98 -1.19
C ASN A 47 3.50 31.31 -0.78
N TYR A 48 2.39 31.98 -1.10
CA TYR A 48 1.05 31.47 -0.92
C TYR A 48 0.29 31.54 -2.25
N PHE A 49 -0.61 30.59 -2.46
CA PHE A 49 -1.56 30.58 -3.55
C PHE A 49 -2.98 30.50 -2.99
N THR A 50 -3.92 31.14 -3.68
CA THR A 50 -5.33 31.22 -3.29
C THR A 50 -6.18 30.66 -4.42
N ASN A 51 -7.01 29.67 -4.08
CA ASN A 51 -8.08 29.18 -4.95
C ASN A 51 -9.41 29.12 -4.16
N GLU A 52 -10.43 28.50 -4.75
CA GLU A 52 -11.75 28.29 -4.14
C GLU A 52 -11.73 27.53 -2.80
N TYR A 53 -10.63 26.84 -2.46
CA TYR A 53 -10.47 26.07 -1.23
C TYR A 53 -9.68 26.79 -0.13
N GLY A 54 -9.21 28.02 -0.41
CA GLY A 54 -8.53 28.89 0.54
C GLY A 54 -7.12 29.30 0.11
N THR A 55 -6.35 29.80 1.07
CA THR A 55 -4.99 30.32 0.86
C THR A 55 -3.97 29.48 1.62
N TYR A 56 -3.01 28.90 0.91
CA TYR A 56 -2.01 27.98 1.49
C TYR A 56 -0.62 28.23 0.91
N ARG A 57 0.41 27.82 1.67
CA ARG A 57 1.81 27.82 1.23
C ARG A 57 1.98 26.93 -0.01
N THR A 58 2.82 27.35 -0.94
CA THR A 58 3.09 26.64 -2.19
C THR A 58 4.28 25.69 -2.05
N ASP A 59 4.21 24.76 -1.09
CA ASP A 59 5.21 23.70 -0.91
C ASP A 59 4.53 22.37 -0.58
N CYS A 60 5.30 21.29 -0.47
CA CYS A 60 4.76 19.95 -0.26
C CYS A 60 3.73 19.86 0.88
N SER A 61 4.01 20.47 2.03
CA SER A 61 3.14 20.43 3.19
C SER A 61 1.97 21.42 3.12
N GLY A 62 2.17 22.57 2.50
CA GLY A 62 1.10 23.54 2.20
C GLY A 62 0.09 22.98 1.19
N TYR A 63 0.58 22.29 0.16
CA TYR A 63 -0.19 21.57 -0.83
C TYR A 63 -1.08 20.48 -0.21
N VAL A 64 -0.50 19.63 0.65
CA VAL A 64 -1.27 18.62 1.40
C VAL A 64 -2.29 19.26 2.33
N SER A 65 -1.93 20.39 2.98
CA SER A 65 -2.88 21.12 3.84
C SER A 65 -4.08 21.64 3.06
N MET A 66 -3.86 22.11 1.82
CA MET A 66 -4.92 22.51 0.91
C MET A 66 -5.77 21.32 0.46
N ALA A 67 -5.13 20.22 0.07
CA ALA A 67 -5.84 19.00 -0.31
C ALA A 67 -6.75 18.52 0.82
N TRP A 68 -6.28 18.51 2.07
CA TRP A 68 -7.11 18.14 3.22
C TRP A 68 -8.10 19.24 3.67
N GLY A 69 -8.03 20.44 3.10
CA GLY A 69 -8.88 21.59 3.46
C GLY A 69 -8.71 22.04 4.91
N LEU A 70 -7.46 22.06 5.39
CA LEU A 70 -7.14 22.51 6.74
C LEU A 70 -7.31 24.03 6.85
N GLY A 71 -7.60 24.55 8.04
CA GLY A 71 -7.73 26.00 8.23
C GLY A 71 -6.44 26.82 8.04
N SER A 72 -5.29 26.16 7.89
CA SER A 72 -3.97 26.78 7.73
C SER A 72 -2.97 25.81 7.10
N SER A 73 -1.82 26.31 6.63
CA SER A 73 -0.72 25.46 6.18
C SER A 73 0.04 24.82 7.35
N TYR A 74 0.04 23.49 7.40
CA TYR A 74 0.88 22.69 8.29
C TYR A 74 2.24 22.44 7.62
N THR A 75 3.16 21.88 8.40
CA THR A 75 4.49 21.43 7.94
C THR A 75 4.57 19.91 8.01
N THR A 76 5.55 19.29 7.36
CA THR A 76 5.82 17.84 7.49
C THR A 76 5.95 17.38 8.94
N VAL A 77 6.51 18.23 9.81
CA VAL A 77 6.67 18.01 11.26
C VAL A 77 5.34 18.11 12.02
N THR A 78 4.42 18.97 11.59
CA THR A 78 3.14 19.22 12.28
C THR A 78 1.94 18.48 11.70
N LEU A 79 1.99 17.98 10.45
CA LEU A 79 0.96 17.11 9.88
C LEU A 79 0.60 15.89 10.77
N PRO A 80 1.54 15.29 11.54
CA PRO A 80 1.20 14.26 12.52
C PRO A 80 0.19 14.66 13.60
N SER A 81 -0.04 15.95 13.89
CA SER A 81 -1.03 16.36 14.90
C SER A 81 -2.47 16.32 14.40
N VAL A 82 -2.68 16.28 13.08
CA VAL A 82 -3.99 16.22 12.43
C VAL A 82 -4.22 14.91 11.67
N SER A 83 -3.30 13.95 11.80
CA SER A 83 -3.36 12.66 11.11
C SER A 83 -2.87 11.54 12.01
N TYR A 84 -3.23 10.30 11.69
CA TYR A 84 -2.77 9.10 12.39
C TYR A 84 -2.08 8.14 11.42
N PRO A 85 -1.08 7.36 11.88
CA PRO A 85 -0.41 6.39 11.03
C PRO A 85 -1.37 5.26 10.61
N ILE A 86 -1.20 4.77 9.38
CA ILE A 86 -1.95 3.63 8.85
C ILE A 86 -0.98 2.56 8.30
N ALA A 87 -1.48 1.34 8.12
CA ALA A 87 -0.72 0.30 7.45
C ALA A 87 -0.64 0.58 5.93
N LYS A 88 0.43 0.12 5.26
CA LYS A 88 0.58 0.21 3.80
C LYS A 88 -0.67 -0.28 3.07
N ASP A 89 -1.20 -1.43 3.47
CA ASP A 89 -2.33 -2.05 2.79
C ASP A 89 -3.66 -1.32 3.01
N ALA A 90 -3.70 -0.39 3.98
CA ALA A 90 -4.87 0.43 4.24
C ALA A 90 -4.87 1.74 3.43
N LEU A 91 -3.84 2.03 2.63
CA LEU A 91 -3.75 3.26 1.84
C LEU A 91 -4.94 3.42 0.88
N GLU A 92 -5.56 4.58 0.96
CA GLU A 92 -6.67 5.04 0.11
C GLU A 92 -6.34 6.41 -0.51
N PRO A 93 -6.90 6.75 -1.69
CA PRO A 93 -6.73 8.07 -2.29
C PRO A 93 -7.08 9.21 -1.34
N GLY A 94 -6.12 10.11 -1.09
CA GLY A 94 -6.22 11.21 -0.13
C GLY A 94 -5.44 10.99 1.17
N ASP A 95 -4.91 9.78 1.41
CA ASP A 95 -3.90 9.57 2.45
C ASP A 95 -2.55 10.17 2.04
N ILE A 96 -1.63 10.32 2.99
CA ILE A 96 -0.29 10.83 2.73
C ILE A 96 0.79 9.83 3.08
N LEU A 97 1.92 9.96 2.41
CA LEU A 97 3.19 9.38 2.81
C LEU A 97 4.03 10.55 3.32
N ASN A 98 4.32 10.58 4.62
CA ASN A 98 4.99 11.70 5.29
C ASN A 98 6.37 11.31 5.79
N ASN A 99 7.39 12.07 5.39
CA ASN A 99 8.69 12.15 6.05
C ASN A 99 8.72 13.42 6.92
N PRO A 100 8.54 13.31 8.25
CA PRO A 100 8.36 14.44 9.15
C PRO A 100 9.68 15.12 9.58
N LEU A 101 10.74 15.02 8.78
CA LEU A 101 11.97 15.77 9.02
C LEU A 101 11.75 17.28 8.77
N PRO A 102 12.46 18.17 9.49
CA PRO A 102 12.30 19.60 9.34
C PRO A 102 12.97 20.15 8.08
N GLY A 103 12.54 21.35 7.67
CA GLY A 103 13.16 22.11 6.59
C GLY A 103 13.16 21.36 5.25
N THR A 104 14.30 21.41 4.55
CA THR A 104 14.47 20.76 3.23
C THR A 104 14.75 19.25 3.32
N SER A 105 14.85 18.68 4.53
CA SER A 105 15.07 17.25 4.73
C SER A 105 13.78 16.43 4.81
N GLY A 106 12.64 17.09 5.03
CA GLY A 106 11.32 16.47 5.02
C GLY A 106 10.65 16.58 3.66
N HIS A 107 9.68 15.71 3.44
CA HIS A 107 8.80 15.79 2.28
C HIS A 107 7.50 15.04 2.57
N VAL A 108 6.46 15.37 1.83
CA VAL A 108 5.17 14.70 1.93
C VAL A 108 4.52 14.64 0.55
N VAL A 109 3.87 13.53 0.26
CA VAL A 109 3.09 13.33 -0.96
C VAL A 109 1.71 12.78 -0.64
N LEU A 110 0.73 13.13 -1.46
CA LEU A 110 -0.65 12.67 -1.36
C LEU A 110 -0.84 11.44 -2.25
N PHE A 111 -1.18 10.30 -1.65
CA PHE A 111 -1.44 9.06 -2.35
C PHE A 111 -2.73 9.17 -3.19
N ALA A 112 -2.65 8.84 -4.47
CA ALA A 112 -3.77 8.90 -5.43
C ALA A 112 -4.16 7.51 -5.98
N GLY A 113 -3.51 6.44 -5.54
CA GLY A 113 -3.82 5.06 -5.94
C GLY A 113 -2.57 4.25 -6.28
N TRP A 114 -2.63 2.94 -6.08
CA TRP A 114 -1.56 2.03 -6.50
C TRP A 114 -1.45 1.98 -8.02
N ALA A 115 -0.23 2.05 -8.55
CA ALA A 115 0.07 1.98 -9.98
C ALA A 115 0.27 0.52 -10.48
N ASP A 116 0.50 -0.41 -9.54
CA ASP A 116 0.63 -1.83 -9.83
C ASP A 116 -0.04 -2.68 -8.75
N ALA A 117 -0.41 -3.91 -9.10
CA ALA A 117 -1.05 -4.85 -8.18
C ALA A 117 -0.13 -5.34 -7.06
N ALA A 118 1.20 -5.30 -7.25
CA ALA A 118 2.19 -5.66 -6.25
C ALA A 118 2.39 -4.57 -5.19
N LYS A 119 1.73 -3.42 -5.34
CA LYS A 119 1.85 -2.23 -4.50
C LYS A 119 3.30 -1.76 -4.38
N THR A 120 4.06 -1.80 -5.48
CA THR A 120 5.46 -1.35 -5.52
C THR A 120 5.61 0.09 -5.99
N ARG A 121 4.62 0.61 -6.74
CA ARG A 121 4.53 1.99 -7.20
C ARG A 121 3.11 2.51 -7.04
N TYR A 122 2.97 3.82 -6.92
CA TYR A 122 1.68 4.50 -6.74
C TYR A 122 1.68 5.85 -7.43
N PHE A 123 0.50 6.33 -7.81
CA PHE A 123 0.33 7.71 -8.24
C PHE A 123 0.28 8.62 -7.02
N ALA A 124 1.03 9.71 -7.06
CA ALA A 124 1.09 10.68 -5.98
C ALA A 124 0.97 12.10 -6.52
N TYR A 125 0.10 12.89 -5.90
CA TYR A 125 0.17 14.33 -6.04
C TYR A 125 1.21 14.90 -5.08
N GLU A 126 2.06 15.80 -5.57
CA GLU A 126 3.06 16.47 -4.76
C GLU A 126 3.36 17.86 -5.31
N GLU A 127 3.84 18.74 -4.42
CA GLU A 127 4.44 20.01 -4.82
C GLU A 127 5.93 19.97 -4.48
N SER A 128 6.78 19.98 -5.50
CA SER A 128 8.23 19.77 -5.36
C SER A 128 9.05 20.90 -5.99
N PRO A 129 10.28 21.18 -5.50
CA PRO A 129 11.15 22.21 -6.08
C PRO A 129 11.42 22.05 -7.59
N SER A 130 11.46 20.81 -8.08
CA SER A 130 11.78 20.50 -9.47
C SER A 130 10.59 20.54 -10.43
N GLY A 131 9.35 20.50 -9.92
CA GLY A 131 8.17 20.32 -10.76
C GLY A 131 6.95 21.17 -10.39
N GLY A 132 6.99 21.93 -9.29
CA GLY A 132 5.77 22.54 -8.76
C GLY A 132 4.76 21.47 -8.37
N ALA A 133 3.48 21.82 -8.38
CA ALA A 133 2.36 20.92 -8.12
C ALA A 133 2.09 20.01 -9.33
N GLN A 134 2.17 18.69 -9.13
CA GLN A 134 2.08 17.71 -10.22
C GLN A 134 1.64 16.33 -9.72
N LEU A 135 1.24 15.47 -10.65
CA LEU A 135 0.96 14.04 -10.44
C LEU A 135 2.10 13.20 -11.00
N ASN A 136 2.67 12.32 -10.17
CA ASN A 136 3.78 11.44 -10.54
C ASN A 136 3.51 9.98 -10.21
N GLU A 137 4.16 9.05 -10.92
CA GLU A 137 4.26 7.65 -10.52
C GLU A 137 5.54 7.43 -9.68
N VAL A 138 5.34 7.12 -8.40
CA VAL A 138 6.37 7.10 -7.35
C VAL A 138 6.61 5.68 -6.84
N PRO A 139 7.86 5.24 -6.61
CA PRO A 139 8.14 3.96 -5.94
C PRO A 139 7.75 4.03 -4.45
N TYR A 140 7.21 2.95 -3.90
CA TYR A 140 6.86 2.89 -2.48
C TYR A 140 8.10 2.64 -1.58
N PRO A 141 8.25 3.33 -0.43
CA PRO A 141 7.37 4.38 0.06
C PRO A 141 7.71 5.76 -0.54
N TYR A 142 8.92 5.94 -1.05
CA TYR A 142 9.36 7.07 -1.88
C TYR A 142 10.70 6.68 -2.53
N TRP A 143 11.29 7.55 -3.36
CA TRP A 143 12.62 7.29 -3.93
C TRP A 143 13.71 7.11 -2.83
N PRO A 144 14.67 6.19 -3.04
CA PRO A 144 15.80 6.02 -2.11
C PRO A 144 16.58 7.33 -1.89
N GLY A 145 17.07 7.54 -0.66
CA GLY A 145 17.88 8.71 -0.29
C GLY A 145 17.09 9.89 0.29
N TYR A 146 15.76 9.84 0.28
CA TYR A 146 14.89 10.92 0.77
C TYR A 146 14.36 10.70 2.20
N GLY A 147 14.95 9.76 2.95
CA GLY A 147 14.53 9.44 4.32
C GLY A 147 13.40 8.42 4.39
N THR A 148 12.72 8.37 5.55
CA THR A 148 11.66 7.39 5.82
C THR A 148 10.30 8.06 5.72
N PHE A 149 9.42 7.46 4.91
CA PHE A 149 8.04 7.91 4.74
C PHE A 149 7.09 6.96 5.45
N THR A 150 6.16 7.54 6.22
CA THR A 150 5.12 6.78 6.94
C THR A 150 3.74 7.08 6.35
N PRO A 151 2.93 6.05 6.02
CA PRO A 151 1.54 6.26 5.62
C PRO A 151 0.71 6.87 6.76
N ARG A 152 -0.08 7.90 6.46
CA ARG A 152 -0.96 8.57 7.43
C ARG A 152 -2.29 8.96 6.81
N ARG A 153 -3.34 8.89 7.62
CA ARG A 153 -4.70 9.31 7.26
C ARG A 153 -5.09 10.56 8.05
N TYR A 154 -5.71 11.51 7.36
CA TYR A 154 -6.28 12.71 7.99
C TYR A 154 -7.43 12.33 8.94
N ILE A 155 -7.50 12.97 10.12
CA ILE A 155 -8.54 12.68 11.10
C ILE A 155 -9.95 13.05 10.57
N GLY A 156 -10.04 14.03 9.67
CA GLY A 156 -11.32 14.54 9.14
C GLY A 156 -11.90 13.78 7.94
N THR A 157 -11.28 12.72 7.43
CA THR A 157 -11.85 11.93 6.32
C THR A 157 -13.06 11.12 6.80
N THR A 158 -14.23 11.37 6.21
CA THR A 158 -15.51 10.71 6.50
C THR A 158 -15.72 9.38 5.75
N SER A 159 -14.70 8.84 5.07
CA SER A 159 -14.75 7.49 4.49
C SER A 159 -14.75 6.43 5.60
N LYS A 160 -15.96 5.94 5.95
CA LYS A 160 -16.27 4.76 6.77
C LYS A 160 -15.33 4.52 7.96
N THR A 161 -15.65 5.11 9.11
CA THR A 161 -15.17 4.74 10.45
C THR A 161 -13.64 4.70 10.61
N PRO A 162 -13.03 5.41 11.58
CA PRO A 162 -11.64 5.15 11.94
C PRO A 162 -11.46 3.66 12.21
N VAL A 163 -10.79 2.92 11.34
CA VAL A 163 -10.07 1.73 11.76
C VAL A 163 -8.86 2.28 12.50
N ILE A 164 -9.09 2.72 13.74
CA ILE A 164 -8.02 2.77 14.73
C ILE A 164 -7.53 1.33 14.77
N PRO A 165 -6.30 1.01 14.34
CA PRO A 165 -5.82 -0.34 14.51
C PRO A 165 -5.94 -0.67 16.00
N PRO A 166 -6.63 -1.76 16.39
CA PRO A 166 -6.54 -2.24 17.76
C PRO A 166 -5.05 -2.35 18.12
N PRO A 167 -4.64 -2.07 19.37
CA PRO A 167 -3.25 -2.26 19.77
C PRO A 167 -2.85 -3.65 19.31
N ALA A 168 -1.81 -3.72 18.47
CA ALA A 168 -1.54 -4.85 17.61
C ALA A 168 -1.87 -6.17 18.32
N ALA A 169 -2.95 -6.82 17.89
CA ALA A 169 -3.15 -8.20 18.25
C ALA A 169 -1.86 -8.91 17.83
N PRO A 170 -1.23 -9.73 18.70
CA PRO A 170 0.02 -10.39 18.35
C PRO A 170 -0.20 -11.08 17.01
N GLN A 171 0.49 -10.60 15.97
CA GLN A 171 0.55 -11.33 14.72
C GLN A 171 1.05 -12.73 15.07
N PRO A 172 0.48 -13.81 14.50
CA PRO A 172 1.17 -15.09 14.58
C PRO A 172 2.57 -14.82 14.03
N LYS A 173 3.58 -15.00 14.89
CA LYS A 173 4.98 -14.89 14.48
C LYS A 173 5.09 -15.75 13.24
N LYS A 174 5.55 -15.18 12.10
CA LYS A 174 6.01 -16.00 10.99
C LYS A 174 6.99 -16.99 11.60
N SER A 175 6.59 -18.26 11.63
CA SER A 175 7.41 -19.31 12.17
C SER A 175 8.66 -19.42 11.32
N ASP A 176 9.80 -19.73 11.94
CA ASP A 176 11.11 -19.67 11.28
C ASP A 176 11.08 -20.33 9.90
N PRO A 177 11.83 -19.81 8.90
CA PRO A 177 11.86 -20.44 7.59
C PRO A 177 12.22 -21.93 7.71
N VAL A 178 11.50 -22.78 6.98
CA VAL A 178 11.76 -24.22 6.92
C VAL A 178 13.06 -24.43 6.11
N THR A 179 14.00 -25.19 6.66
CA THR A 179 15.34 -25.37 6.11
C THR A 179 15.67 -26.83 5.82
N ASP A 180 16.67 -27.07 4.99
CA ASP A 180 17.17 -28.41 4.67
C ASP A 180 17.57 -29.18 5.93
N GLY A 181 17.05 -30.41 6.04
CA GLY A 181 17.20 -31.26 7.21
C GLY A 181 16.03 -31.19 8.19
N ASP A 182 15.15 -30.19 8.09
CA ASP A 182 13.97 -30.10 8.96
C ASP A 182 12.97 -31.21 8.68
N PHE A 183 12.29 -31.66 9.75
CA PHE A 183 11.15 -32.57 9.64
C PHE A 183 9.86 -31.77 9.77
N VAL A 184 9.02 -31.85 8.74
CA VAL A 184 7.73 -31.15 8.67
C VAL A 184 6.59 -32.15 8.53
N ARG A 185 5.40 -31.81 9.03
CA ARG A 185 4.21 -32.66 8.96
C ARG A 185 3.07 -31.89 8.29
N HIS A 186 2.51 -32.48 7.25
CA HIS A 186 1.35 -31.99 6.50
C HIS A 186 0.44 -33.18 6.18
N ASP A 187 -0.88 -33.02 6.31
CA ASP A 187 -1.88 -34.08 6.09
C ASP A 187 -1.59 -35.45 6.74
N LYS A 188 -1.06 -35.42 7.98
CA LYS A 188 -0.65 -36.59 8.79
C LYS A 188 0.57 -37.36 8.25
N GLN A 189 1.16 -36.94 7.13
CA GLN A 189 2.42 -37.46 6.61
C GLN A 189 3.60 -36.61 7.10
N VAL A 190 4.71 -37.26 7.44
CA VAL A 190 5.96 -36.57 7.80
C VAL A 190 6.88 -36.56 6.59
N TYR A 191 7.51 -35.41 6.38
CA TYR A 191 8.50 -35.14 5.34
C TYR A 191 9.79 -34.67 5.96
N ARG A 192 10.92 -34.99 5.34
CA ARG A 192 12.20 -34.32 5.56
C ARG A 192 12.43 -33.35 4.42
N ILE A 193 12.89 -32.15 4.74
CA ILE A 193 13.26 -31.17 3.73
C ILE A 193 14.65 -31.50 3.20
N ALA A 194 14.77 -31.68 1.89
CA ALA A 194 16.03 -31.91 1.19
C ALA A 194 16.04 -31.08 -0.10
N GLY A 195 17.07 -30.25 -0.27
CA GLY A 195 17.16 -29.34 -1.41
C GLY A 195 15.95 -28.40 -1.54
N GLY A 196 15.33 -28.02 -0.42
CA GLY A 196 14.12 -27.21 -0.33
C GLY A 196 12.80 -27.94 -0.56
N ALA A 197 12.81 -29.24 -0.87
CA ALA A 197 11.61 -30.01 -1.20
C ALA A 197 11.24 -31.04 -0.10
N PRO A 198 9.94 -31.32 0.10
CA PRO A 198 9.49 -32.28 1.10
C PRO A 198 9.60 -33.73 0.59
N VAL A 199 10.49 -34.51 1.20
CA VAL A 199 10.68 -35.95 0.92
C VAL A 199 9.99 -36.80 1.99
N PRO A 200 9.03 -37.69 1.64
CA PRO A 200 8.27 -38.44 2.63
C PRO A 200 9.17 -39.42 3.41
N VAL A 201 8.97 -39.49 4.72
CA VAL A 201 9.68 -40.44 5.59
C VAL A 201 8.71 -41.41 6.28
N SER A 202 9.14 -42.65 6.45
CA SER A 202 8.30 -43.74 6.99
C SER A 202 8.30 -43.86 8.52
N LYS A 203 9.18 -43.11 9.20
CA LYS A 203 9.26 -43.10 10.67
C LYS A 203 8.63 -41.84 11.23
N ASP A 204 7.75 -41.98 12.21
CA ASP A 204 7.25 -40.84 12.97
C ASP A 204 8.42 -40.16 13.68
N ARG A 205 8.67 -38.91 13.30
CA ARG A 205 9.64 -38.01 13.94
C ARG A 205 8.90 -36.86 14.59
N GLN A 206 9.54 -36.22 15.55
CA GLN A 206 9.09 -34.92 16.02
C GLN A 206 9.24 -33.94 14.86
N ALA A 207 8.10 -33.54 14.29
CA ALA A 207 8.04 -32.79 13.07
C ALA A 207 7.17 -31.55 13.29
N ARG A 208 7.62 -30.42 12.76
CA ARG A 208 6.86 -29.17 12.79
C ARG A 208 5.62 -29.33 11.90
N LYS A 209 4.44 -29.05 12.45
CA LYS A 209 3.23 -29.03 11.64
C LYS A 209 3.24 -27.78 10.76
N LEU A 210 3.03 -27.96 9.45
CA LEU A 210 2.84 -26.86 8.51
C LEU A 210 1.37 -26.71 8.15
N THR A 211 0.97 -25.49 7.84
CA THR A 211 -0.30 -25.20 7.16
C THR A 211 -0.22 -25.56 5.68
N ASP A 212 -1.37 -25.61 5.00
CA ASP A 212 -1.43 -25.88 3.56
C ASP A 212 -0.65 -24.83 2.76
N ASP A 213 -0.74 -23.56 3.17
CA ASP A 213 -0.01 -22.45 2.55
C ASP A 213 1.51 -22.56 2.77
N GLU A 214 1.95 -22.87 4.01
CA GLU A 214 3.37 -23.06 4.31
C GLU A 214 3.98 -24.27 3.58
N PHE A 215 3.18 -25.33 3.35
CA PHE A 215 3.63 -26.51 2.61
C PHE A 215 3.68 -26.25 1.10
N ALA A 216 2.75 -25.47 0.56
CA ALA A 216 2.70 -25.10 -0.85
C ALA A 216 3.85 -24.17 -1.28
N GLU A 217 4.48 -23.45 -0.33
CA GLU A 217 5.67 -22.63 -0.56
C GLU A 217 6.97 -23.45 -0.68
N LEU A 218 6.97 -24.75 -0.35
CA LEU A 218 8.14 -25.60 -0.49
C LEU A 218 8.46 -25.92 -1.96
N ALA A 219 9.72 -26.21 -2.25
CA ALA A 219 10.11 -26.61 -3.59
C ALA A 219 9.42 -27.92 -3.99
N THR A 220 8.99 -28.01 -5.24
CA THR A 220 8.25 -29.19 -5.73
C THR A 220 9.18 -30.38 -6.04
N GLN A 221 10.49 -30.16 -6.16
CA GLN A 221 11.51 -31.19 -6.35
C GLN A 221 12.85 -30.79 -5.70
N PRO A 222 13.63 -31.73 -5.13
CA PRO A 222 14.93 -31.42 -4.54
C PRO A 222 15.91 -30.91 -5.60
N VAL A 223 16.59 -29.80 -5.32
CA VAL A 223 17.59 -29.22 -6.24
C VAL A 223 18.85 -30.11 -6.37
N ASP A 224 19.05 -31.04 -5.45
CA ASP A 224 20.20 -31.96 -5.39
C ASP A 224 19.97 -33.34 -6.04
N GLY A 225 18.77 -33.61 -6.57
CA GLY A 225 18.48 -34.78 -7.39
C GLY A 225 18.37 -36.13 -6.65
N THR A 226 17.99 -36.13 -5.37
CA THR A 226 17.72 -37.35 -4.59
C THR A 226 16.25 -37.77 -4.56
#